data_AF-A0A2V8HKP5-F1
#
_entry.id   AF-A0A2V8HKP5-F1
#
_cell.length_a   1.000
_cell.length_b   1.000
_cell.length_c   1.000
_cell.angle_alpha   90.00
_cell.angle_beta   90.00
_cell.angle_gamma   90.00
#
_symmetry.space_group_name_H-M   'P 1'
#
loop_
_entity.id
_entity.type
_entity.pdbx_description
1 polymer ?
#
loop_
_entity_poly.entity_id
_entity_poly.type
_entity_poly.pdbx_seq_one_letter_code
_entity_poly.pdbx_strand_id
1 'polypeptide(L)'
;MAVQRTSRAGFTLVEMLVATLIMVAVTGAIFSVMNPAQGTYQTQPEVSDMQQRMRIGVDSLTKDIIMAGAGTYMGANAGALYNYFAPIMPYRSGDTNSDPSKGVFYRADTISLMYVPPTSAQTGVNKAMGN
;
A
#
# COMPACT_ATOMS: atom_id res chain seq x y z
N MET A 1 38.46 14.39 72.46
CA MET A 1 37.71 14.36 71.18
C MET A 1 38.30 13.23 70.34
N ALA A 2 37.68 12.04 70.35
CA ALA A 2 38.24 10.86 69.68
C ALA A 2 37.83 10.86 68.20
N VAL A 3 38.81 10.93 67.31
CA VAL A 3 38.60 10.84 65.86
C VAL A 3 38.30 9.38 65.52
N GLN A 4 37.04 9.07 65.21
CA GLN A 4 36.69 7.80 64.60
C GLN A 4 37.25 7.78 63.17
N ARG A 5 38.26 6.95 62.92
CA ARG A 5 38.69 6.65 61.56
C ARG A 5 37.64 5.73 60.94
N THR A 6 36.82 6.26 60.05
CA THR A 6 35.99 5.44 59.16
C THR A 6 36.92 4.66 58.23
N SER A 7 37.13 3.38 58.52
CA SER A 7 37.84 2.48 57.61
C SER A 7 37.01 2.34 56.34
N ARG A 8 37.48 2.90 55.23
CA ARG A 8 36.90 2.61 53.92
C ARG A 8 37.41 1.23 53.50
N ALA A 9 36.53 0.23 53.55
CA ALA A 9 36.84 -1.09 53.01
C ALA A 9 36.98 -1.01 51.49
N GLY A 10 38.03 -1.62 50.94
CA GLY A 10 38.20 -1.84 49.50
C GLY A 10 37.37 -3.04 49.00
N PHE A 11 37.35 -3.26 47.69
CA PHE A 11 36.64 -4.38 47.08
C PHE A 11 37.45 -5.67 47.13
N THR A 12 36.77 -6.78 47.36
CA THR A 12 37.34 -8.13 47.27
C THR A 12 37.44 -8.59 45.82
N LEU A 13 38.34 -9.53 45.52
CA LEU A 13 38.46 -10.14 44.20
C LEU A 13 37.15 -10.82 43.76
N VAL A 14 36.42 -11.42 44.71
CA VAL A 14 35.12 -12.07 44.44
C VAL A 14 34.07 -11.04 44.03
N GLU A 15 33.99 -9.89 44.70
CA GLU A 15 33.06 -8.81 44.31
C GLU A 15 33.35 -8.28 42.92
N MET A 16 34.63 -8.09 42.56
CA MET A 16 35.01 -7.66 41.21
C MET A 16 34.65 -8.71 40.15
N LEU A 17 34.77 -10.00 40.47
CA LEU A 17 34.42 -11.10 39.56
C LEU A 17 32.90 -11.20 39.35
N VAL A 18 32.13 -11.07 40.43
CA VAL A 18 30.66 -11.04 40.35
C VAL A 18 30.19 -9.78 39.61
N ALA A 19 30.78 -8.61 39.88
CA ALA A 19 30.42 -7.37 39.21
C ALA A 19 30.69 -7.41 37.70
N THR A 20 31.83 -7.94 37.27
CA THR A 20 32.15 -8.08 35.84
C THR A 20 31.24 -9.09 35.16
N LEU A 21 30.89 -10.20 35.83
CA LEU A 21 29.95 -11.19 35.30
C LEU A 21 28.55 -10.61 35.09
N ILE A 22 28.04 -9.84 36.05
CA ILE A 22 26.77 -9.12 35.92
C ILE A 22 26.85 -8.11 34.77
N MET A 23 27.94 -7.36 34.66
CA MET A 23 28.11 -6.36 33.60
C MET A 23 28.08 -7.01 32.20
N VAL A 24 28.77 -8.13 32.01
CA VAL A 24 28.75 -8.88 30.74
C VAL A 24 27.36 -9.45 30.46
N ALA A 25 26.69 -10.03 31.46
CA ALA A 25 25.35 -10.58 31.31
C ALA A 25 24.31 -9.50 30.91
N VAL A 26 24.33 -8.34 31.58
CA VAL A 26 23.44 -7.21 31.27
C VAL A 26 23.72 -6.68 29.87
N THR A 27 24.99 -6.52 29.50
CA THR A 27 25.38 -6.06 28.16
C THR A 27 24.93 -7.04 27.08
N GLY A 28 25.10 -8.34 27.30
CA GLY A 28 24.61 -9.39 26.40
C GLY A 28 23.09 -9.38 26.24
N ALA A 29 22.35 -9.18 27.33
CA ALA A 29 20.90 -9.05 27.29
C ALA A 29 20.45 -7.82 26.46
N ILE A 30 21.12 -6.68 26.61
CA ILE A 30 20.84 -5.47 25.80
C ILE A 30 21.04 -5.75 24.30
N PHE A 31 22.15 -6.39 23.92
CA PHE A 31 22.40 -6.73 22.52
C PHE A 31 21.40 -7.74 21.96
N SER A 32 20.91 -8.67 22.78
CA SER A 32 19.88 -9.63 22.37
C SER A 32 18.56 -8.96 21.98
N VAL A 33 18.24 -7.80 22.56
CA VAL A 33 17.03 -7.01 22.25
C VAL A 33 17.28 -6.03 21.10
N MET A 34 18.47 -5.41 21.01
CA MET A 34 18.80 -4.47 19.93
C MET A 34 18.91 -5.13 18.55
N ASN A 35 19.43 -6.35 18.46
CA ASN A 35 19.65 -7.03 17.19
C ASN A 35 18.33 -7.28 16.40
N PRO A 36 17.25 -7.84 17.00
CA PRO A 36 15.97 -7.98 16.31
C PRO A 36 15.27 -6.64 16.05
N ALA A 37 15.51 -5.61 16.88
CA ALA A 37 14.93 -4.29 16.67
C ALA A 37 15.41 -3.68 15.34
N GLN A 38 16.71 -3.79 15.01
CA GLN A 38 17.26 -3.27 13.76
C GLN A 38 16.63 -3.90 12.51
N GLY A 39 16.41 -5.23 12.49
CA GLY A 39 15.75 -5.90 11.37
C GLY A 39 14.27 -5.52 11.22
N THR A 40 13.58 -5.29 12.34
CA THR A 40 12.17 -4.84 12.32
C THR A 40 12.06 -3.39 11.83
N TYR A 41 13.01 -2.52 12.14
CA TYR A 41 13.03 -1.14 11.63
C TYR A 41 13.28 -1.05 10.12
N GLN A 42 13.97 -2.03 9.52
CA GLN A 42 14.20 -2.05 8.08
C GLN A 42 12.98 -2.56 7.28
N THR A 43 12.17 -3.44 7.86
CA THR A 43 11.01 -4.05 7.17
C THR A 43 9.71 -3.27 7.36
N GLN A 44 9.57 -2.52 8.47
CA GLN A 44 8.40 -1.68 8.72
C GLN A 44 8.11 -0.64 7.60
N PRO A 45 9.12 0.07 7.05
CA PRO A 45 8.89 1.02 5.97
C PRO A 45 8.37 0.35 4.69
N GLU A 46 8.89 -0.83 4.35
CA GLU A 46 8.46 -1.58 3.16
C GLU A 46 7.00 -2.03 3.26
N VAL A 47 6.59 -2.53 4.43
CA VAL A 47 5.19 -2.88 4.70
C VAL A 47 4.29 -1.65 4.61
N SER A 48 4.73 -0.50 5.14
CA SER A 48 3.98 0.76 5.06
C SER A 48 3.82 1.23 3.60
N ASP A 49 4.87 1.15 2.79
CA ASP A 49 4.82 1.50 1.36
C ASP A 49 3.88 0.58 0.58
N MET A 50 3.96 -0.74 0.81
CA MET A 50 3.04 -1.71 0.21
C MET A 50 1.57 -1.39 0.56
N GLN A 51 1.28 -1.07 1.82
CA GLN A 51 -0.07 -0.69 2.26
C GLN A 51 -0.53 0.62 1.62
N GLN A 52 0.36 1.61 1.48
CA GLN A 52 0.04 2.89 0.85
C GLN A 52 -0.27 2.71 -0.64
N ARG A 53 0.54 1.93 -1.36
CA ARG A 53 0.29 1.59 -2.77
C ARG A 53 -1.02 0.83 -2.94
N MET A 54 -1.29 -0.13 -2.05
CA MET A 54 -2.57 -0.86 -2.03
C MET A 54 -3.74 0.09 -1.83
N ARG A 55 -3.64 1.04 -0.87
CA ARG A 55 -4.70 2.04 -0.64
C ARG A 55 -5.00 2.84 -1.91
N ILE A 56 -3.97 3.37 -2.57
CA ILE A 56 -4.14 4.13 -3.82
C ILE A 56 -4.79 3.27 -4.92
N GLY A 57 -4.38 2.00 -5.04
CA GLY A 57 -4.97 1.06 -5.99
C GLY A 57 -6.46 0.81 -5.72
N VAL A 58 -6.81 0.56 -4.45
CA VAL A 58 -8.21 0.35 -4.02
C VAL A 58 -9.05 1.61 -4.23
N ASP A 59 -8.53 2.78 -3.88
CA ASP A 59 -9.23 4.05 -4.07
C ASP A 59 -9.52 4.33 -5.56
N SER A 60 -8.54 4.03 -6.43
CA SER A 60 -8.68 4.19 -7.88
C SER A 60 -9.74 3.24 -8.45
N LEU A 61 -9.66 1.95 -8.09
CA LEU A 61 -10.66 0.94 -8.50
C LEU A 61 -12.06 1.29 -8.00
N THR A 62 -12.17 1.72 -6.74
CA THR A 62 -13.45 2.10 -6.12
C THR A 62 -14.07 3.28 -6.85
N LYS A 63 -13.26 4.29 -7.18
CA LYS A 63 -13.71 5.45 -7.96
C LYS A 63 -14.22 5.03 -9.34
N ASP A 64 -13.49 4.18 -10.06
CA ASP A 64 -13.92 3.72 -11.38
C ASP A 64 -15.20 2.87 -11.33
N ILE A 65 -15.35 2.01 -10.33
CA ILE A 65 -16.56 1.20 -10.12
C ILE A 65 -17.77 2.08 -9.78
N ILE A 66 -17.61 3.08 -8.91
CA ILE A 66 -18.70 4.02 -8.57
C ILE A 66 -19.14 4.82 -9.80
N MET A 67 -18.19 5.17 -10.68
CA MET A 67 -18.50 5.90 -11.91
C MET A 67 -19.06 5.01 -13.02
N ALA A 68 -19.02 3.68 -12.90
CA ALA A 68 -19.50 2.78 -13.94
C ALA A 68 -20.97 3.07 -14.30
N GLY A 69 -21.23 3.30 -15.59
CA GLY A 69 -22.56 3.63 -16.09
C GLY A 69 -22.98 5.08 -15.85
N ALA A 70 -22.11 5.93 -15.31
CA ALA A 70 -22.31 7.37 -15.34
C ALA A 70 -22.34 7.85 -16.80
N GLY A 71 -23.32 8.68 -17.12
CA GLY A 71 -23.45 9.29 -18.45
C GLY A 71 -23.28 10.80 -18.42
N THR A 72 -23.51 11.43 -19.57
CA THR A 72 -23.38 12.88 -19.70
C THR A 72 -24.44 13.60 -18.88
N TYR A 73 -24.05 14.68 -18.22
CA TYR A 73 -24.94 15.59 -17.49
C TYR A 73 -25.44 16.75 -18.35
N MET A 74 -24.99 16.85 -19.62
CA MET A 74 -25.34 17.92 -20.56
C MET A 74 -25.68 17.36 -21.94
N GLY A 75 -26.58 18.05 -22.65
CA GLY A 75 -27.04 17.71 -24.00
C GLY A 75 -28.45 17.13 -24.03
N ALA A 76 -28.96 16.88 -25.24
CA ALA A 76 -30.34 16.42 -25.46
C ALA A 76 -30.64 15.02 -24.88
N ASN A 77 -29.61 14.17 -24.74
CA ASN A 77 -29.72 12.81 -24.21
C ASN A 77 -28.89 12.65 -22.93
N ALA A 78 -29.06 13.56 -21.98
CA ALA A 78 -28.43 13.48 -20.66
C ALA A 78 -29.06 12.39 -19.79
N GLY A 79 -28.26 11.77 -18.93
CA GLY A 79 -28.72 10.73 -18.01
C GLY A 79 -27.72 9.58 -17.83
N ALA A 80 -28.06 8.63 -16.97
CA ALA A 80 -27.18 7.51 -16.68
C ALA A 80 -27.21 6.44 -17.78
N LEU A 81 -26.03 5.93 -18.14
CA LEU A 81 -25.84 4.93 -19.20
C LEU A 81 -26.27 3.52 -18.78
N TYR A 82 -26.27 3.24 -17.47
CA TYR A 82 -26.70 1.93 -16.95
C TYR A 82 -28.17 1.60 -17.29
N ASN A 83 -28.97 2.58 -17.71
CA ASN A 83 -30.34 2.35 -18.18
C ASN A 83 -30.41 1.69 -19.56
N TYR A 84 -29.31 1.70 -20.32
CA TYR A 84 -29.29 1.23 -21.72
C TYR A 84 -28.46 -0.05 -21.90
N PHE A 85 -27.44 -0.25 -21.07
CA PHE A 85 -26.57 -1.43 -21.11
C PHE A 85 -25.95 -1.69 -19.75
N ALA A 86 -25.45 -2.91 -19.53
CA ALA A 86 -24.69 -3.25 -18.35
C ALA A 86 -23.31 -2.55 -18.40
N PRO A 87 -23.00 -1.61 -17.48
CA PRO A 87 -21.75 -0.85 -17.54
C PRO A 87 -20.54 -1.62 -17.01
N ILE A 88 -20.77 -2.77 -16.36
CA ILE A 88 -19.75 -3.66 -15.81
C ILE A 88 -19.87 -5.00 -16.53
N MET A 89 -18.79 -5.42 -17.18
CA MET A 89 -18.77 -6.67 -17.96
C MET A 89 -17.59 -7.54 -17.52
N PRO A 90 -17.80 -8.84 -17.20
CA PRO A 90 -16.73 -9.74 -16.76
C PRO A 90 -15.94 -10.31 -17.95
N TYR A 91 -15.57 -9.46 -18.90
CA TYR A 91 -14.80 -9.81 -20.10
C TYR A 91 -14.20 -8.55 -20.72
N ARG A 92 -13.25 -8.69 -21.64
CA ARG A 92 -12.63 -7.56 -22.36
C ARG A 92 -13.59 -7.01 -23.41
N SER A 93 -13.87 -5.71 -23.31
CA SER A 93 -14.70 -4.99 -24.27
C SER A 93 -13.92 -3.81 -24.84
N GLY A 94 -13.80 -3.73 -26.17
CA GLY A 94 -13.12 -2.65 -26.87
C GLY A 94 -12.74 -3.03 -28.30
N ASP A 95 -12.07 -2.12 -29.01
CA ASP A 95 -11.69 -2.32 -30.42
C ASP A 95 -10.51 -3.29 -30.60
N THR A 96 -9.68 -3.45 -29.56
CA THR A 96 -8.55 -4.39 -29.56
C THR A 96 -8.82 -5.56 -28.62
N ASN A 97 -8.61 -6.79 -29.10
CA ASN A 97 -8.77 -8.02 -28.30
C ASN A 97 -10.12 -8.16 -27.57
N SER A 98 -11.20 -7.71 -28.19
CA SER A 98 -12.56 -7.92 -27.70
C SER A 98 -12.88 -9.40 -27.53
N ASP A 99 -13.48 -9.75 -26.41
CA ASP A 99 -13.92 -11.12 -26.11
C ASP A 99 -15.25 -11.50 -26.77
N PRO A 100 -16.25 -10.60 -26.87
CA PRO A 100 -17.51 -10.89 -27.54
C PRO A 100 -17.35 -11.33 -29.00
N SER A 101 -16.35 -10.79 -29.73
CA SER A 101 -16.09 -11.20 -31.12
C SER A 101 -15.60 -12.65 -31.26
N LYS A 102 -15.13 -13.23 -30.15
CA LYS A 102 -14.68 -14.62 -30.04
C LYS A 102 -15.69 -15.50 -29.29
N GLY A 103 -16.87 -14.97 -28.95
CA GLY A 103 -17.91 -15.68 -28.18
C GLY A 103 -17.60 -15.88 -26.70
N VAL A 104 -16.65 -15.12 -26.13
CA VAL A 104 -16.31 -15.19 -24.70
C VAL A 104 -17.05 -14.09 -23.94
N PHE A 105 -17.89 -14.47 -22.98
CA PHE A 105 -18.72 -13.55 -22.19
C PHE A 105 -18.45 -13.62 -20.68
N TYR A 106 -17.40 -14.34 -20.27
CA TYR A 106 -17.00 -14.44 -18.88
C TYR A 106 -15.50 -14.77 -18.75
N ARG A 107 -14.86 -14.07 -17.82
CA ARG A 107 -13.51 -14.31 -17.30
C ARG A 107 -13.47 -14.08 -15.80
N ALA A 108 -12.65 -14.86 -15.12
CA ALA A 108 -12.49 -14.76 -13.66
C ALA A 108 -11.58 -13.60 -13.23
N ASP A 109 -10.77 -13.07 -14.14
CA ASP A 109 -9.65 -12.16 -13.85
C ASP A 109 -9.78 -10.79 -14.54
N THR A 110 -10.90 -10.53 -15.23
CA THR A 110 -11.06 -9.35 -16.07
C THR A 110 -12.42 -8.71 -15.91
N ILE A 111 -12.45 -7.39 -15.72
CA ILE A 111 -13.65 -6.56 -15.70
C ILE A 111 -13.43 -5.37 -16.63
N SER A 112 -14.39 -5.10 -17.52
CA SER A 112 -14.47 -3.86 -18.30
C SER A 112 -15.53 -2.95 -17.68
N LEU A 113 -15.22 -1.66 -17.59
CA LEU A 113 -16.12 -0.62 -17.09
C LEU A 113 -16.37 0.41 -18.20
N MET A 114 -17.61 0.86 -18.33
CA MET A 114 -17.98 1.91 -19.28
C MET A 114 -18.63 3.08 -18.55
N TYR A 115 -18.08 4.27 -18.72
CA TYR A 115 -18.66 5.50 -18.20
C TYR A 115 -18.20 6.70 -19.04
N VAL A 116 -18.95 7.80 -18.94
CA VAL A 116 -18.53 9.10 -19.45
C VAL A 116 -17.95 9.89 -18.28
N PRO A 117 -16.66 10.27 -18.32
CA PRO A 117 -16.07 11.09 -17.26
C PRO A 117 -16.73 12.48 -17.24
N PRO A 118 -16.77 13.17 -16.08
CA PRO A 118 -17.28 14.53 -15.97
C PRO A 118 -16.34 15.59 -16.60
N THR A 119 -15.26 15.15 -17.25
CA THR A 119 -14.33 16.04 -17.96
C THR A 119 -14.85 16.34 -19.36
N SER A 120 -14.46 17.48 -19.91
CA SER A 120 -14.76 17.83 -21.31
C SER A 120 -14.39 16.69 -22.26
N ALA A 121 -15.20 16.46 -23.28
CA ALA A 121 -14.93 15.44 -24.31
C ALA A 121 -13.54 15.68 -24.90
N GLN A 122 -12.63 14.73 -24.69
CA GLN A 122 -11.32 14.74 -25.31
C GLN A 122 -11.40 13.86 -26.57
N THR A 123 -11.20 14.46 -27.74
CA THR A 123 -10.97 13.71 -28.98
C THR A 123 -9.48 13.79 -29.28
N GLY A 124 -8.84 12.63 -29.45
CA GLY A 124 -7.53 12.52 -30.07
C GLY A 124 -7.72 12.09 -31.53
N VAL A 125 -6.95 12.64 -32.45
CA VAL A 125 -6.86 12.12 -33.81
C VAL A 125 -5.83 10.99 -33.83
N ASN A 126 -6.27 9.78 -34.18
CA ASN A 126 -5.40 8.61 -34.32
C ASN A 126 -4.55 8.63 -35.61
N LYS A 127 -4.70 9.68 -36.43
CA LYS A 127 -3.94 9.90 -37.67
C LYS A 127 -3.66 11.40 -37.81
N ALA A 128 -2.41 11.76 -38.09
CA ALA A 128 -2.04 13.14 -38.37
C ALA A 128 -2.93 13.67 -39.50
N MET A 129 -3.71 14.72 -39.22
CA MET A 129 -4.33 15.51 -40.26
C MET A 129 -3.18 16.25 -40.95
N GLY A 130 -2.88 15.85 -42.18
CA GLY A 130 -1.72 16.36 -42.94
C GLY A 130 -1.75 17.88 -43.04
N ASN A 131 -0.55 18.47 -43.14
CA ASN A 131 -0.35 19.89 -43.43
C ASN A 131 -1.04 20.30 -44.74
#